data_AF-A0AAV6BXN3-F1
#
_entry.id   AF-A0AAV6BXN3-F1
#
_cell.length_a   1.000
_cell.length_b   1.000
_cell.length_c   1.000
_cell.angle_alpha   90.00
_cell.angle_beta   90.00
_cell.angle_gamma   90.00
#
_symmetry.space_group_name_H-M   'P 1'
#
loop_
_entity.id
_entity.type
_entity.pdbx_description
1 polymer ?
#
loop_
_entity_poly.entity_id
_entity_poly.type
_entity_poly.pdbx_seq_one_letter_code
_entity_poly.pdbx_strand_id
1 'polypeptide(L)'
;MKSDPRMAAGRAFVRSLNILLKFARLYGYDHSRTGEQLATAWEELRTALSGAGDAGVVLGASGSQLLLDGVPLEGNPAEKQFAQLLAGAGLASVQFFPSVTGEELARFVRAFPTGKAKPSELAEQLREALAGVHGIRTNEICFVATDARHRNAGVAAQLAAAALGGEEDKIGEWLNDPQKLLELIAAAQGRRGDGGGAPGEGNSEGDAEGSGEGPGTGAGSVGVAGGNAESGAIGAGSGAGPGAEG
;
A
#
# COMPACT_ATOMS: atom_id res chain seq x y z
N MET A 1 -14.93 -20.76 1.61
CA MET A 1 -13.59 -20.24 1.95
C MET A 1 -13.51 -20.12 3.46
N LYS A 2 -12.50 -20.72 4.11
CA LYS A 2 -12.32 -20.55 5.56
C LYS A 2 -11.94 -19.10 5.83
N SER A 3 -12.71 -18.39 6.65
CA SER A 3 -12.37 -17.04 7.08
C SER A 3 -11.03 -17.09 7.81
N ASP A 4 -10.04 -16.38 7.28
CA ASP A 4 -8.76 -16.21 7.96
C ASP A 4 -9.02 -15.44 9.28
N PRO A 5 -8.68 -16.01 10.45
CA PRO A 5 -8.93 -15.38 11.75
C PRO A 5 -8.27 -14.00 11.87
N ARG A 6 -7.13 -13.78 11.22
CA ARG A 6 -6.48 -12.46 11.15
C ARG A 6 -7.34 -11.47 10.39
N MET A 7 -7.79 -11.85 9.20
CA MET A 7 -8.66 -10.99 8.38
C MET A 7 -10.00 -10.71 9.07
N ALA A 8 -10.54 -11.67 9.82
CA ALA A 8 -11.74 -11.47 10.63
C ALA A 8 -11.49 -10.44 11.75
N ALA A 9 -10.37 -10.54 12.49
CA ALA A 9 -9.98 -9.59 13.52
C ALA A 9 -9.73 -8.19 12.95
N GLY A 10 -9.01 -8.08 11.84
CA GLY A 10 -8.77 -6.78 11.19
C GLY A 10 -10.06 -6.14 10.66
N ARG A 11 -11.00 -6.94 10.13
CA ARG A 11 -12.34 -6.44 9.75
C ARG A 11 -13.14 -5.97 10.95
N ALA A 12 -13.04 -6.66 12.09
CA ALA A 12 -13.65 -6.23 13.34
C ALA A 12 -13.06 -4.87 13.77
N PHE A 13 -11.72 -4.76 13.81
CA PHE A 13 -11.03 -3.51 14.13
C PHE A 13 -11.49 -2.33 13.28
N VAL A 14 -11.54 -2.49 11.94
CA VAL A 14 -11.99 -1.42 11.05
C VAL A 14 -13.44 -1.02 11.34
N ARG A 15 -14.31 -1.98 11.66
CA ARG A 15 -15.69 -1.69 12.08
C ARG A 15 -15.71 -0.89 13.38
N SER A 16 -14.97 -1.31 14.40
CA SER A 16 -14.92 -0.62 15.69
C SER A 16 -14.30 0.77 15.60
N LEU A 17 -13.28 0.94 14.75
CA LEU A 17 -12.70 2.25 14.45
C LEU A 17 -13.74 3.18 13.80
N ASN A 18 -14.53 2.70 12.85
CA ASN A 18 -15.60 3.51 12.26
C ASN A 18 -16.68 3.91 13.27
N ILE A 19 -17.08 2.99 14.16
CA ILE A 19 -18.03 3.28 15.23
C ILE A 19 -17.43 4.31 16.20
N LEU A 20 -16.15 4.16 16.55
CA LEU A 20 -15.42 5.09 17.41
C LEU A 20 -15.41 6.51 16.84
N LEU A 21 -15.06 6.65 15.56
CA LEU A 21 -15.06 7.96 14.89
C LEU A 21 -16.48 8.55 14.83
N LYS A 22 -17.51 7.73 14.63
CA LYS A 22 -18.90 8.17 14.72
C LYS A 22 -19.24 8.67 16.13
N PHE A 23 -18.87 7.94 17.18
CA PHE A 23 -19.13 8.33 18.57
C PHE A 23 -18.39 9.60 18.95
N ALA A 24 -17.13 9.76 18.53
CA ALA A 24 -16.38 10.98 18.71
C ALA A 24 -17.06 12.21 18.09
N ARG A 25 -17.66 12.06 16.91
CA ARG A 25 -18.43 13.14 16.25
C ARG A 25 -19.76 13.46 16.95
N LEU A 26 -20.42 12.45 17.53
CA LEU A 26 -21.72 12.63 18.19
C LEU A 26 -21.58 13.14 19.63
N TYR A 27 -20.57 12.68 20.35
CA TYR A 27 -20.45 12.87 21.80
C TYR A 27 -19.14 13.54 22.24
N GLY A 28 -18.11 13.57 21.38
CA GLY A 28 -16.76 14.00 21.74
C GLY A 28 -15.88 12.86 22.27
N TYR A 29 -14.58 13.15 22.43
CA TYR A 29 -13.57 12.17 22.87
C TYR A 29 -13.60 11.89 24.38
N ASP A 30 -14.13 12.81 25.19
CA ASP A 30 -14.19 12.67 26.65
C ASP A 30 -15.43 11.91 27.14
N HIS A 31 -16.33 11.54 26.23
CA HIS A 31 -17.56 10.83 26.58
C HIS A 31 -17.29 9.34 26.87
N SER A 32 -17.92 8.79 27.91
CA SER A 32 -17.73 7.39 28.36
C SER A 32 -17.89 6.37 27.23
N ARG A 33 -18.97 6.47 26.44
CA ARG A 33 -19.19 5.62 25.26
C ARG A 33 -18.05 5.67 24.24
N THR A 34 -17.43 6.83 24.03
CA THR A 34 -16.29 6.97 23.11
C THR A 34 -15.05 6.27 23.71
N GLY A 35 -14.84 6.41 25.02
CA GLY A 35 -13.77 5.70 25.74
C GLY A 35 -13.92 4.18 25.73
N GLU A 36 -15.13 3.66 25.99
CA GLU A 36 -15.44 2.23 25.90
C GLU A 36 -15.19 1.68 24.49
N GLN A 37 -15.66 2.41 23.47
CA GLN A 37 -15.46 2.02 22.09
C GLN A 37 -13.98 2.07 21.66
N LEU A 38 -13.18 2.98 22.23
CA LEU A 38 -11.73 3.02 22.02
C LEU A 38 -11.07 1.77 22.60
N ALA A 39 -11.47 1.33 23.79
CA ALA A 39 -10.97 0.08 24.38
C ALA A 39 -11.34 -1.14 23.53
N THR A 40 -12.56 -1.21 23.00
CA THR A 40 -12.96 -2.28 22.06
C THR A 40 -12.10 -2.27 20.79
N ALA A 41 -11.93 -1.11 20.16
CA ALA A 41 -11.10 -0.98 18.96
C ALA A 41 -9.63 -1.35 19.25
N TRP A 42 -9.11 -1.03 20.44
CA TRP A 42 -7.78 -1.40 20.87
C TRP A 42 -7.59 -2.92 20.95
N GLU A 43 -8.51 -3.65 21.60
CA GLU A 43 -8.39 -5.11 21.70
C GLU A 43 -8.52 -5.82 20.35
N GLU A 44 -9.37 -5.33 19.46
CA GLU A 44 -9.49 -5.86 18.11
C GLU A 44 -8.24 -5.59 17.28
N LEU A 45 -7.63 -4.41 17.40
CA LEU A 45 -6.34 -4.11 16.76
C LEU A 45 -5.25 -5.07 17.26
N ARG A 46 -5.16 -5.26 18.58
CA ARG A 46 -4.18 -6.14 19.21
C ARG A 46 -4.34 -7.60 18.76
N THR A 47 -5.59 -8.04 18.62
CA THR A 47 -5.94 -9.35 18.08
C THR A 47 -5.51 -9.47 16.62
N ALA A 48 -5.77 -8.44 15.80
CA ALA A 48 -5.36 -8.42 14.39
C ALA A 48 -3.82 -8.43 14.24
N LEU A 49 -3.11 -7.67 15.06
CA LEU A 49 -1.64 -7.59 15.06
C LEU A 49 -0.98 -8.90 15.51
N SER A 50 -1.58 -9.61 16.46
CA SER A 50 -1.08 -10.90 16.93
C SER A 50 -1.02 -11.95 15.80
N GLY A 51 -1.88 -11.83 14.79
CA GLY A 51 -1.87 -12.67 13.59
C GLY A 51 -1.05 -12.13 12.42
N ALA A 52 -0.49 -10.92 12.53
CA ALA A 52 0.10 -10.20 11.40
C ALA A 52 1.64 -10.29 11.28
N GLY A 53 2.33 -10.71 12.34
CA GLY A 53 3.79 -10.73 12.41
C GLY A 53 4.40 -9.31 12.40
N ASP A 54 5.69 -9.21 12.09
CA ASP A 54 6.45 -7.94 12.18
C ASP A 54 5.98 -6.85 11.20
N ALA A 55 5.30 -7.24 10.10
CA ALA A 55 4.77 -6.30 9.12
C ALA A 55 3.57 -5.48 9.63
N GLY A 56 2.87 -5.98 10.66
CA GLY A 56 1.68 -5.32 11.20
C GLY A 56 0.48 -5.35 10.26
N VAL A 57 -0.46 -4.44 10.49
CA VAL A 57 -1.73 -4.33 9.76
C VAL A 57 -1.76 -3.04 8.96
N VAL A 58 -2.09 -3.13 7.67
CA VAL A 58 -2.18 -1.97 6.77
C VAL A 58 -3.62 -1.70 6.39
N LEU A 59 -4.07 -0.46 6.62
CA LEU A 59 -5.35 0.06 6.18
C LEU A 59 -5.11 1.04 5.01
N GLY A 60 -5.37 0.59 3.79
CA GLY A 60 -5.22 1.39 2.57
C GLY A 60 -6.54 1.98 2.10
N ALA A 61 -6.49 3.13 1.45
CA ALA A 61 -7.63 3.73 0.76
C ALA A 61 -7.32 3.91 -0.74
N SER A 62 -8.27 3.49 -1.58
CA SER A 62 -8.22 3.72 -3.03
C SER A 62 -9.56 4.25 -3.50
N GLY A 63 -9.62 5.57 -3.75
CA GLY A 63 -10.87 6.26 -4.05
C GLY A 63 -11.89 6.10 -2.91
N SER A 64 -12.97 5.35 -3.16
CA SER A 64 -14.01 5.04 -2.17
C SER A 64 -13.90 3.63 -1.59
N GLN A 65 -12.86 2.87 -1.94
CA GLN A 65 -12.64 1.52 -1.45
C GLN A 65 -11.60 1.51 -0.33
N LEU A 66 -11.98 0.90 0.80
CA LEU A 66 -11.06 0.61 1.89
C LEU A 66 -10.47 -0.79 1.71
N LEU A 67 -9.17 -0.93 1.96
CA LEU A 67 -8.38 -2.14 1.78
C LEU A 67 -7.72 -2.49 3.11
N LEU A 68 -7.86 -3.74 3.55
CA LEU A 68 -7.16 -4.28 4.71
C LEU A 68 -6.11 -5.25 4.21
N ASP A 69 -4.82 -4.94 4.43
CA ASP A 69 -3.68 -5.71 3.91
C ASP A 69 -3.79 -5.97 2.38
N GLY A 70 -4.32 -4.97 1.65
CA GLY A 70 -4.56 -5.06 0.21
C GLY A 70 -5.86 -5.76 -0.20
N VAL A 71 -6.60 -6.35 0.74
CA VAL A 71 -7.88 -7.02 0.48
C VAL A 71 -9.04 -6.04 0.63
N PRO A 72 -9.93 -5.90 -0.38
CA PRO A 72 -11.11 -5.03 -0.28
C PRO A 72 -12.04 -5.41 0.87
N LEU A 73 -12.54 -4.39 1.56
CA LEU A 73 -13.65 -4.51 2.50
C LEU A 73 -15.00 -4.42 1.78
N GLU A 74 -16.08 -4.80 2.48
CA GLU A 74 -17.42 -4.98 1.89
C GLU A 74 -18.08 -3.66 1.44
N GLY A 75 -17.43 -2.51 1.68
CA GLY A 75 -17.81 -1.25 1.05
C GLY A 75 -19.10 -0.69 1.63
N ASN A 76 -19.33 -0.89 2.94
CA ASN A 76 -20.45 -0.27 3.63
C ASN A 76 -20.33 1.27 3.59
N PRO A 77 -21.43 2.02 3.79
CA PRO A 77 -21.39 3.48 3.67
C PRO A 77 -20.36 4.17 4.57
N ALA A 78 -20.11 3.62 5.77
CA ALA A 78 -19.13 4.16 6.71
C ALA A 78 -17.69 3.96 6.22
N GLU A 79 -17.35 2.76 5.75
CA GLU A 79 -16.04 2.44 5.14
C GLU A 79 -15.78 3.27 3.90
N LYS A 80 -16.79 3.46 3.04
CA LYS A 80 -16.69 4.33 1.86
C LYS A 80 -16.40 5.77 2.24
N GLN A 81 -17.11 6.30 3.25
CA GLN A 81 -16.88 7.64 3.75
C GLN A 81 -15.49 7.79 4.37
N PHE A 82 -15.02 6.78 5.09
CA PHE A 82 -13.68 6.76 5.67
C PHE A 82 -12.60 6.72 4.58
N ALA A 83 -12.76 5.87 3.55
CA ALA A 83 -11.85 5.82 2.40
C ALA A 83 -11.80 7.16 1.65
N GLN A 84 -12.96 7.80 1.44
CA GLN A 84 -13.03 9.14 0.85
C GLN A 84 -12.36 10.21 1.72
N LEU A 85 -12.46 10.09 3.04
CA LEU A 85 -11.80 11.00 3.97
C LEU A 85 -10.28 10.83 3.93
N LEU A 86 -9.76 9.60 3.87
CA LEU A 86 -8.32 9.34 3.69
C LEU A 86 -7.85 9.85 2.32
N ALA A 87 -8.55 9.53 1.24
CA ALA A 87 -8.22 10.00 -0.10
C ALA A 87 -8.27 11.53 -0.21
N GLY A 88 -9.28 12.18 0.37
CA GLY A 88 -9.42 13.64 0.42
C GLY A 88 -8.38 14.33 1.31
N ALA A 89 -7.79 13.60 2.27
CA ALA A 89 -6.65 14.03 3.05
C ALA A 89 -5.30 13.77 2.35
N GLY A 90 -5.29 13.14 1.18
CA GLY A 90 -4.06 12.74 0.50
C GLY A 90 -3.34 11.56 1.16
N LEU A 91 -4.03 10.74 1.95
CA LEU A 91 -3.48 9.56 2.60
C LEU A 91 -3.72 8.30 1.76
N ALA A 92 -2.65 7.60 1.40
CA ALA A 92 -2.71 6.31 0.71
C ALA A 92 -3.01 5.16 1.68
N SER A 93 -2.34 5.16 2.84
CA SER A 93 -2.52 4.10 3.83
C SER A 93 -2.08 4.51 5.24
N VAL A 94 -2.59 3.77 6.22
CA VAL A 94 -2.16 3.80 7.62
C VAL A 94 -1.69 2.40 8.00
N GLN A 95 -0.46 2.28 8.48
CA GLN A 95 0.14 1.04 8.95
C GLN A 95 0.25 1.07 10.46
N PHE A 96 -0.23 0.01 11.10
CA PHE A 96 -0.11 -0.24 12.53
C PHE A 96 0.91 -1.34 12.76
N PHE A 97 1.97 -1.06 13.50
CA PHE A 97 3.01 -2.03 13.85
C PHE A 97 2.67 -2.78 15.13
N PRO A 98 3.24 -3.97 15.37
CA PRO A 98 3.05 -4.71 16.62
C PRO A 98 3.50 -3.94 17.88
N SER A 99 4.36 -2.94 17.73
CA SER A 99 4.83 -2.06 18.80
C SER A 99 3.85 -0.95 19.18
N VAL A 100 2.70 -0.83 18.48
CA VAL A 100 1.70 0.20 18.77
C VAL A 100 1.21 0.11 20.21
N THR A 101 0.92 1.27 20.81
CA THR A 101 0.33 1.34 22.15
C THR A 101 -1.09 1.90 22.11
N GLY A 102 -1.87 1.64 23.16
CA GLY A 102 -3.22 2.20 23.30
C GLY A 102 -3.23 3.73 23.32
N GLU A 103 -2.18 4.36 23.86
CA GLU A 103 -2.02 5.82 23.84
C GLU A 103 -1.79 6.35 22.42
N GLU A 104 -0.98 5.66 21.62
CA GLU A 104 -0.74 6.02 20.23
C GLU A 104 -2.01 5.90 19.38
N LEU A 105 -2.79 4.83 19.59
CA LEU A 105 -4.11 4.69 18.96
C LEU A 105 -5.05 5.83 19.39
N ALA A 106 -5.05 6.21 20.67
CA ALA A 106 -5.85 7.33 21.16
C ALA A 106 -5.45 8.66 20.51
N ARG A 107 -4.13 8.93 20.35
CA ARG A 107 -3.62 10.12 19.64
C ARG A 107 -4.03 10.10 18.17
N PHE A 108 -3.88 8.96 17.50
CA PHE A 108 -4.32 8.77 16.12
C PHE A 108 -5.81 9.08 15.94
N VAL A 109 -6.67 8.53 16.80
CA VAL A 109 -8.12 8.74 16.74
C VAL A 109 -8.47 10.21 17.01
N ARG A 110 -7.80 10.86 17.97
CA ARG A 110 -8.05 12.28 18.31
C ARG A 110 -7.68 13.26 17.20
N ALA A 111 -6.78 12.87 16.29
CA ALA A 111 -6.46 13.66 15.11
C ALA A 111 -7.63 13.76 14.13
N PHE A 112 -8.62 12.86 14.20
CA PHE A 112 -9.79 12.96 13.33
C PHE A 112 -10.72 14.09 13.79
N PRO A 113 -11.24 14.90 12.86
CA PRO A 113 -12.10 15.99 13.23
C PRO A 113 -13.47 15.49 13.70
N THR A 114 -13.93 16.02 14.83
CA THR A 114 -15.27 15.73 15.38
C THR A 114 -16.37 16.57 14.71
N GLY A 115 -15.99 17.67 14.04
CA GLY A 115 -16.90 18.63 13.41
C GLY A 115 -16.83 18.68 11.88
N LYS A 116 -17.04 19.86 11.30
CA LYS A 116 -16.94 20.14 9.85
C LYS A 116 -15.53 20.59 9.45
N ALA A 117 -14.49 19.93 9.93
CA ALA A 117 -13.13 20.28 9.50
C ALA A 117 -12.90 19.79 8.07
N LYS A 118 -11.98 20.45 7.37
CA LYS A 118 -11.63 20.09 6.00
C LYS A 118 -10.79 18.81 6.01
N PRO A 119 -11.13 17.81 5.19
CA PRO A 119 -10.30 16.61 5.03
C PRO A 119 -8.84 16.93 4.67
N SER A 120 -8.59 18.06 3.99
CA SER A 120 -7.25 18.53 3.61
C SER A 120 -6.32 18.82 4.78
N GLU A 121 -6.83 19.07 5.99
CA GLU A 121 -6.03 19.34 7.19
C GLU A 121 -5.69 18.07 7.99
N LEU A 122 -6.36 16.95 7.67
CA LEU A 122 -6.23 15.72 8.43
C LEU A 122 -4.81 15.11 8.34
N ALA A 123 -4.14 15.21 7.19
CA ALA A 123 -2.78 14.69 7.05
C ALA A 123 -1.81 15.41 7.98
N GLU A 124 -1.89 16.75 8.05
CA GLU A 124 -1.10 17.56 8.99
C GLU A 124 -1.44 17.22 10.44
N GLN A 125 -2.73 17.14 10.79
CA GLN A 125 -3.18 16.76 12.14
C GLN A 125 -2.69 15.37 12.55
N LEU A 126 -2.71 14.39 11.64
CA LEU A 126 -2.18 13.05 11.89
C LEU A 126 -0.66 13.07 12.04
N ARG A 127 0.06 13.86 11.24
CA ARG A 127 1.51 13.98 11.34
C ARG A 127 1.92 14.60 12.68
N GLU A 128 1.22 15.65 13.12
CA GLU A 128 1.43 16.27 14.44
C GLU A 128 1.09 15.30 15.58
N ALA A 129 -0.05 14.61 15.51
CA ALA A 129 -0.48 13.67 16.55
C ALA A 129 0.43 12.44 16.67
N LEU A 130 1.08 12.04 15.58
CA LEU A 130 2.00 10.90 15.51
C LEU A 130 3.48 11.33 15.56
N ALA A 131 3.78 12.60 15.82
CA ALA A 131 5.15 13.06 15.97
C ALA A 131 5.83 12.35 17.15
N GLY A 132 6.97 11.70 16.89
CA GLY A 132 7.73 10.94 17.91
C GLY A 132 7.14 9.57 18.25
N VAL A 133 6.12 9.12 17.52
CA VAL A 133 5.50 7.79 17.66
C VAL A 133 6.05 6.85 16.59
N HIS A 134 6.25 5.58 16.94
CA HIS A 134 6.77 4.55 16.01
C HIS A 134 5.78 3.42 15.73
N GLY A 135 4.71 3.28 16.53
CA GLY A 135 3.73 2.22 16.37
C GLY A 135 2.73 2.44 15.22
N ILE A 136 2.60 3.66 14.70
CA ILE A 136 1.67 4.01 13.63
C ILE A 136 2.40 4.84 12.58
N ARG A 137 2.27 4.46 11.31
CA ARG A 137 2.83 5.20 10.17
C ARG A 137 1.75 5.52 9.16
N THR A 138 1.69 6.77 8.74
CA THR A 138 0.86 7.22 7.61
C THR A 138 1.72 7.26 6.34
N ASN A 139 1.12 6.88 5.20
CA ASN A 139 1.73 7.06 3.90
C ASN A 139 0.86 8.02 3.08
N GLU A 140 1.45 9.10 2.61
CA GLU A 140 0.77 10.16 1.86
C GLU A 140 1.02 10.03 0.35
N ILE A 141 0.02 10.42 -0.44
CA ILE A 141 0.11 10.53 -1.91
C ILE A 141 0.71 11.90 -2.22
N CYS A 142 2.01 11.94 -2.48
CA CYS A 142 2.66 13.13 -3.01
C CYS A 142 2.42 13.21 -4.53
N PHE A 143 1.48 14.05 -4.96
CA PHE A 143 1.36 14.39 -6.37
C PHE A 143 2.56 15.24 -6.78
N VAL A 144 3.57 14.58 -7.35
CA VAL A 144 4.64 15.27 -8.07
C VAL A 144 4.04 15.71 -9.39
N ALA A 145 3.56 16.95 -9.45
CA ALA A 145 3.32 17.58 -10.73
C ALA A 145 4.67 17.66 -11.44
N THR A 146 4.82 16.95 -12.55
CA THR A 146 5.90 17.15 -13.52
C THR A 146 5.69 18.50 -14.24
N ASP A 147 5.40 19.57 -13.50
CA ASP A 147 5.48 20.92 -14.04
C ASP A 147 6.96 21.30 -13.98
N ALA A 148 7.55 21.49 -15.15
CA ALA A 148 8.96 21.76 -15.38
C ALA A 148 9.48 23.08 -14.77
N ARG A 149 8.77 23.65 -13.80
CA ARG A 149 9.04 24.96 -13.21
C ARG A 149 8.64 25.03 -11.75
N HIS A 150 9.27 24.26 -10.86
CA HIS A 150 9.86 24.76 -9.59
C HIS A 150 10.12 23.68 -8.50
N ARG A 151 11.42 23.49 -8.22
CA ARG A 151 12.06 23.46 -6.88
C ARG A 151 11.76 22.37 -5.83
N ASN A 152 11.48 21.11 -6.21
CA ASN A 152 11.75 19.97 -5.31
C ASN A 152 12.55 18.82 -5.95
N ALA A 153 12.85 18.91 -7.25
CA ALA A 153 13.92 18.12 -7.88
C ALA A 153 15.30 18.41 -7.26
N GLY A 154 15.45 19.55 -6.57
CA GLY A 154 16.69 19.96 -5.91
C GLY A 154 17.12 19.03 -4.78
N VAL A 155 16.22 18.40 -4.01
CA VAL A 155 16.65 17.56 -2.88
C VAL A 155 17.18 16.21 -3.34
N ALA A 156 16.51 15.58 -4.31
CA ALA A 156 16.99 14.34 -4.92
C ALA A 156 18.26 14.58 -5.76
N ALA A 157 18.32 15.69 -6.50
CA ALA A 157 19.52 16.13 -7.22
C ALA A 157 20.66 16.48 -6.26
N GLN A 158 20.40 17.13 -5.11
CA GLN A 158 21.39 17.43 -4.08
C GLN A 158 21.92 16.16 -3.42
N LEU A 159 21.06 15.17 -3.15
CA LEU A 159 21.50 13.89 -2.61
C LEU A 159 22.40 13.15 -3.61
N ALA A 160 22.03 13.15 -4.90
CA ALA A 160 22.83 12.57 -5.97
C ALA A 160 24.14 13.33 -6.21
N ALA A 161 24.11 14.67 -6.19
CA ALA A 161 25.28 15.53 -6.34
C ALA A 161 26.23 15.44 -5.13
N ALA A 162 25.70 15.28 -3.91
CA ALA A 162 26.48 15.03 -2.71
C ALA A 162 27.13 13.63 -2.72
N ALA A 163 26.46 12.63 -3.30
CA ALA A 163 27.00 11.28 -3.45
C ALA A 163 28.05 11.16 -4.57
N LEU A 164 27.95 11.97 -5.65
CA LEU A 164 28.86 11.93 -6.81
C LEU A 164 29.88 13.08 -6.90
N GLY A 165 29.81 14.10 -6.03
CA GLY A 165 30.84 15.14 -5.95
C GLY A 165 30.71 16.30 -6.96
N GLY A 166 29.50 16.65 -7.42
CA GLY A 166 29.22 17.96 -8.03
C GLY A 166 28.59 17.99 -9.44
N GLU A 167 28.03 19.18 -9.74
CA GLU A 167 27.30 19.68 -10.94
C GLU A 167 25.86 19.16 -11.17
N GLU A 168 24.92 19.74 -10.42
CA GLU A 168 23.47 19.54 -10.50
C GLU A 168 22.90 19.72 -11.92
N ASP A 169 23.44 20.68 -12.69
CA ASP A 169 22.96 21.00 -14.05
C ASP A 169 23.30 19.90 -15.07
N LYS A 170 24.48 19.27 -14.96
CA LYS A 170 24.90 18.16 -15.84
C LYS A 170 24.18 16.87 -15.49
N ILE A 171 23.94 16.62 -14.20
CA ILE A 171 23.18 15.46 -13.74
C ILE A 171 21.73 15.56 -14.20
N GLY A 172 21.12 16.76 -14.16
CA GLY A 172 19.79 16.99 -14.71
C GLY A 172 19.68 16.62 -16.19
N GLU A 173 20.68 16.98 -17.00
CA GLU A 173 20.74 16.61 -18.42
C GLU A 173 20.95 15.11 -18.63
N TRP A 174 21.74 14.45 -17.77
CA TRP A 174 21.99 13.00 -17.83
C TRP A 174 20.81 12.15 -17.38
N LEU A 175 20.03 12.61 -16.41
CA LEU A 175 18.84 11.91 -15.92
C LEU A 175 17.65 12.00 -16.90
N ASN A 176 17.66 13.00 -17.78
CA ASN A 176 16.62 13.19 -18.81
C ASN A 176 16.90 12.42 -20.11
N ASP A 177 18.08 11.80 -20.25
CA ASP A 177 18.47 11.05 -21.44
C ASP A 177 18.74 9.57 -21.08
N PRO A 178 17.85 8.63 -21.45
CA PRO A 178 17.98 7.23 -21.05
C PRO A 178 19.28 6.57 -21.56
N GLN A 179 19.86 7.08 -22.64
CA GLN A 179 21.13 6.57 -23.17
C GLN A 179 22.33 6.96 -22.29
N LYS A 180 22.36 8.20 -21.80
CA LYS A 180 23.42 8.68 -20.88
C LYS A 180 23.31 8.01 -19.50
N LEU A 181 22.10 7.71 -19.06
CA LEU A 181 21.86 6.95 -17.82
C LEU A 181 22.45 5.54 -17.91
N LEU A 182 22.24 4.86 -19.04
CA LEU A 182 22.82 3.53 -19.30
C LEU A 182 24.34 3.59 -19.38
N GLU A 183 24.90 4.61 -20.00
CA GLU A 183 26.34 4.86 -20.07
C GLU A 183 26.95 5.07 -18.67
N LEU A 184 26.27 5.82 -17.79
CA LEU A 184 26.70 6.03 -16.41
C LEU A 184 26.62 4.75 -15.56
N ILE A 185 25.57 3.94 -15.74
CA ILE A 185 25.46 2.63 -15.09
C ILE A 185 26.58 1.71 -15.58
N ALA A 186 26.89 1.70 -16.88
CA ALA A 186 28.00 0.93 -17.43
C ALA A 186 29.36 1.40 -16.91
N ALA A 187 29.59 2.72 -16.84
CA ALA A 187 30.81 3.31 -16.31
C ALA A 187 30.99 3.06 -14.80
N ALA A 188 29.90 3.06 -14.04
CA ALA A 188 29.92 2.73 -12.61
C ALA A 188 30.08 1.22 -12.36
N GLN A 189 29.49 0.36 -13.21
CA GLN A 189 29.67 -1.09 -13.15
C GLN A 189 31.08 -1.54 -13.56
N GLY A 190 31.81 -0.75 -14.37
CA GLY A 190 33.22 -0.98 -14.68
C GLY A 190 34.17 -0.84 -13.49
N ARG A 191 33.70 -0.38 -12.32
CA ARG A 191 34.53 -0.19 -11.11
C ARG A 191 34.40 -1.27 -10.04
N ARG A 192 33.80 -2.41 -10.38
CA ARG A 192 33.74 -3.59 -9.50
C ARG A 192 34.28 -4.82 -10.21
N GLY A 193 35.60 -4.87 -10.36
CA GLY A 193 36.29 -6.03 -10.91
C GLY A 193 37.65 -5.66 -11.49
N ASP A 194 38.61 -5.37 -10.62
CA ASP A 194 40.03 -5.37 -10.98
C ASP A 194 40.44 -6.83 -11.29
N GLY A 195 40.81 -7.10 -12.54
CA GLY A 195 41.17 -8.43 -13.01
C GLY A 195 41.23 -8.49 -14.53
N GLY A 196 42.36 -8.07 -15.10
CA GLY A 196 42.54 -7.76 -16.52
C GLY A 196 42.39 -8.91 -17.52
N GLY A 197 42.24 -8.52 -18.79
CA GLY A 197 42.28 -9.44 -19.93
C GLY A 197 41.74 -8.77 -21.19
N ALA A 198 42.65 -8.39 -22.09
CA ALA A 198 42.39 -7.77 -23.39
C ALA A 198 41.51 -8.64 -24.33
N PRO A 199 40.92 -8.05 -25.38
CA PRO A 199 40.14 -8.79 -26.38
C PRO A 199 41.10 -9.51 -27.35
N GLY A 200 41.07 -10.84 -27.34
CA GLY A 200 41.81 -11.70 -28.26
C GLY A 200 40.87 -12.36 -29.25
N GLU A 201 40.88 -11.85 -30.48
CA GLU A 201 40.40 -12.52 -31.68
C GLU A 201 41.18 -13.82 -31.90
N GLY A 202 40.50 -14.95 -32.16
CA GLY A 202 41.15 -16.24 -32.28
C GLY A 202 40.25 -17.35 -32.81
N ASN A 203 40.23 -17.49 -34.12
CA ASN A 203 39.73 -18.65 -34.87
C ASN A 203 40.54 -19.91 -34.52
N SER A 204 39.90 -21.05 -34.20
CA SER A 204 40.47 -22.40 -34.37
C SER A 204 39.42 -23.49 -34.23
N GLU A 205 39.27 -24.24 -35.32
CA GLU A 205 38.83 -25.64 -35.40
C GLU A 205 39.44 -26.54 -34.33
N GLY A 206 38.68 -27.56 -33.92
CA GLY A 206 39.17 -28.65 -33.08
C GLY A 206 38.10 -29.68 -32.79
N ASP A 207 38.06 -30.72 -33.62
CA ASP A 207 37.38 -31.99 -33.40
C ASP A 207 37.68 -32.60 -32.02
N ALA A 208 36.64 -33.11 -31.35
CA ALA A 208 36.78 -34.19 -30.37
C ALA A 208 35.48 -34.97 -30.23
N GLU A 209 35.54 -36.16 -30.82
CA GLU A 209 34.70 -37.35 -30.70
C GLU A 209 34.42 -37.72 -29.23
N GLY A 210 33.19 -38.14 -28.93
CA GLY A 210 32.80 -38.58 -27.59
C GLY A 210 31.47 -39.33 -27.59
N SER A 211 31.52 -40.60 -27.98
CA SER A 211 30.44 -41.58 -27.95
C SER A 211 29.89 -41.81 -26.54
N GLY A 212 28.56 -41.93 -26.43
CA GLY A 212 27.86 -42.37 -25.23
C GLY A 212 26.42 -42.76 -25.53
N GLU A 213 26.20 -44.05 -25.76
CA GLU A 213 24.90 -44.70 -25.97
C GLU A 213 24.01 -44.71 -24.71
N GLY A 214 22.69 -44.64 -24.92
CA GLY A 214 21.72 -45.40 -24.11
C GLY A 214 20.45 -44.65 -23.66
N PRO A 215 19.29 -45.33 -23.59
CA PRO A 215 18.01 -44.81 -24.12
C PRO A 215 16.92 -44.58 -23.05
N GLY A 216 15.86 -43.82 -23.40
CA GLY A 216 14.71 -43.63 -22.50
C GLY A 216 13.52 -42.88 -23.12
N THR A 217 12.66 -43.65 -23.76
CA THR A 217 11.22 -43.49 -24.11
C THR A 217 10.33 -42.50 -23.32
N GLY A 218 9.35 -41.90 -24.04
CA GLY A 218 7.97 -41.65 -23.56
C GLY A 218 7.56 -40.16 -23.51
N ALA A 219 6.92 -39.61 -24.55
CA ALA A 219 5.48 -39.65 -24.85
C ALA A 219 4.62 -38.58 -24.11
N GLY A 220 4.19 -37.57 -24.89
CA GLY A 220 2.80 -37.10 -24.97
C GLY A 220 2.20 -36.32 -23.79
N SER A 221 2.17 -34.98 -23.90
CA SER A 221 1.16 -34.17 -23.21
C SER A 221 0.12 -33.67 -24.20
N VAL A 222 -1.07 -34.27 -24.13
CA VAL A 222 -2.30 -33.91 -24.83
C VAL A 222 -2.88 -32.67 -24.16
N GLY A 223 -3.17 -31.63 -24.94
CA GLY A 223 -3.92 -30.46 -24.50
C GLY A 223 -5.40 -30.80 -24.28
N VAL A 224 -5.96 -30.37 -23.16
CA VAL A 224 -7.40 -30.46 -22.88
C VAL A 224 -7.93 -29.07 -22.59
N ALA A 225 -8.90 -28.69 -23.42
CA ALA A 225 -9.74 -27.51 -23.32
C ALA A 225 -10.67 -27.58 -22.09
N GLY A 226 -10.82 -26.46 -21.40
CA GLY A 226 -11.83 -26.27 -20.35
C GLY A 226 -12.83 -25.21 -20.81
N GLY A 227 -14.06 -25.63 -21.05
CA GLY A 227 -15.16 -24.80 -21.55
C GLY A 227 -15.76 -23.85 -20.51
N ASN A 228 -16.26 -22.72 -21.02
CA ASN A 228 -17.11 -21.78 -20.32
C ASN A 228 -18.50 -22.41 -20.07
N ALA A 229 -18.95 -22.39 -18.82
CA ALA A 229 -20.34 -22.59 -18.46
C ALA A 229 -20.89 -21.28 -17.89
N GLU A 230 -21.68 -20.58 -18.71
CA GLU A 230 -22.59 -19.53 -18.30
C GLU A 230 -23.74 -20.12 -17.48
N SER A 231 -24.00 -19.57 -16.29
CA SER A 231 -25.31 -19.68 -15.64
C SER A 231 -25.49 -18.57 -14.61
N GLY A 232 -26.69 -17.99 -14.58
CA GLY A 232 -27.18 -17.27 -13.40
C GLY A 232 -27.66 -15.84 -13.61
N ALA A 233 -28.63 -15.63 -14.51
CA ALA A 233 -29.47 -14.44 -14.50
C ALA A 233 -30.38 -14.44 -13.25
N ILE A 234 -30.39 -13.36 -12.49
CA ILE A 234 -31.49 -13.00 -11.57
C ILE A 234 -31.94 -11.57 -11.91
N GLY A 235 -32.98 -11.50 -12.73
CA GLY A 235 -33.66 -10.27 -13.11
C GLY A 235 -34.83 -9.96 -12.18
N ALA A 236 -34.81 -8.72 -11.70
CA ALA A 236 -35.86 -7.88 -11.15
C ALA A 236 -37.33 -8.38 -11.20
N GLY A 237 -37.98 -8.33 -10.04
CA GLY A 237 -39.42 -8.18 -9.91
C GLY A 237 -39.72 -6.94 -9.06
N SER A 238 -40.15 -5.86 -9.73
CA SER A 238 -40.63 -4.62 -9.11
C SER A 238 -42.16 -4.65 -8.96
N GLY A 239 -42.66 -4.11 -7.85
CA GLY A 239 -43.88 -3.30 -7.82
C GLY A 239 -45.16 -3.96 -7.32
N ALA A 240 -45.70 -3.45 -6.20
CA ALA A 240 -47.01 -2.78 -6.10
C ALA A 240 -47.48 -2.71 -4.63
N GLY A 241 -47.63 -1.50 -4.07
CA GLY A 241 -48.70 -1.22 -3.08
C GLY A 241 -50.03 -0.95 -3.80
N PRO A 242 -51.11 -0.46 -3.17
CA PRO A 242 -51.30 -0.02 -1.77
C PRO A 242 -52.59 -0.59 -1.11
N GLY A 243 -52.90 -0.14 0.12
CA GLY A 243 -54.23 -0.28 0.78
C GLY A 243 -54.08 -0.75 2.24
N ALA A 244 -54.43 0.01 3.28
CA ALA A 244 -55.72 0.61 3.68
C ALA A 244 -56.20 -0.12 4.96
N GLU A 245 -56.34 0.69 6.02
CA GLU A 245 -57.30 0.64 7.14
C GLU A 245 -57.44 -0.62 8.02
N GLY A 246 -57.44 -0.36 9.33
CA GLY A 246 -57.73 -1.26 10.44
C GLY A 246 -57.44 -0.59 11.76
#